data_AF-A0A936Z767-F1
#
_entry.id   AF-A0A936Z767-F1
#
_cell.length_a   1.000
_cell.length_b   1.000
_cell.length_c   1.000
_cell.angle_alpha   90.00
_cell.angle_beta   90.00
_cell.angle_gamma   90.00
#
_symmetry.space_group_name_H-M   'P 1'
#
loop_
_entity.id
_entity.type
_entity.pdbx_description
1 polymer ?
#
loop_
_entity_poly.entity_id
_entity_poly.type
_entity_poly.pdbx_seq_one_letter_code
_entity_poly.pdbx_strand_id
1 'polypeptide(L)'
;MAGADCEKAAVPSGAVFGTREGMEIATWPPTMARGVTGCQRVWYGQRARPEAMQVLATYYYEGGRVRRLVGQVPNGAAYDCQYSGGVLDNTKSQNPGQCPRAPDVEPGS
;
A
#
# COMPACT_ATOMS: atom_id res chain seq x y z
N MET A 1 6.09 -16.96 1.84
CA MET A 1 7.14 -16.17 2.52
C MET A 1 6.93 -14.72 2.12
N ALA A 2 6.43 -13.88 3.03
CA ALA A 2 6.43 -12.43 2.83
C ALA A 2 7.88 -11.97 3.00
N GLY A 3 8.62 -11.91 1.88
CA GLY A 3 10.05 -11.58 1.86
C GLY A 3 10.31 -10.15 2.33
N ALA A 4 11.56 -9.88 2.69
CA ALA A 4 12.12 -8.64 3.26
C ALA A 4 11.78 -7.30 2.54
N ASP A 5 11.01 -7.34 1.45
CA ASP A 5 10.55 -6.18 0.70
C ASP A 5 9.34 -5.49 1.34
N CYS A 6 8.54 -6.22 2.14
CA CYS A 6 7.32 -5.67 2.74
C CYS A 6 7.54 -4.76 3.95
N GLU A 7 8.77 -4.67 4.44
CA GLU A 7 9.12 -3.87 5.63
C GLU A 7 10.13 -2.76 5.32
N LYS A 8 10.43 -2.49 4.04
CA LYS A 8 11.35 -1.41 3.65
C LYS A 8 10.89 -0.04 4.16
N ALA A 9 11.69 0.57 5.02
CA ALA A 9 11.44 1.92 5.52
C ALA A 9 11.75 2.99 4.46
N ALA A 10 12.85 2.84 3.73
CA ALA A 10 13.29 3.81 2.71
C ALA A 10 12.76 3.49 1.30
N VAL A 11 12.63 4.53 0.48
CA VAL A 11 12.24 4.43 -0.94
C VAL A 11 13.34 3.75 -1.75
N PRO A 12 13.08 2.63 -2.44
CA PRO A 12 14.07 1.96 -3.28
C PRO A 12 14.40 2.73 -4.58
N SER A 13 15.60 2.51 -5.13
CA SER A 13 16.06 3.17 -6.37
C SER A 13 15.23 2.87 -7.63
N GLY A 14 14.40 1.82 -7.61
CA GLY A 14 13.47 1.47 -8.69
C GLY A 14 12.03 1.94 -8.46
N ALA A 15 11.76 2.67 -7.36
CA ALA A 15 10.41 3.16 -7.08
C ALA A 15 9.94 4.14 -8.16
N VAL A 16 8.67 4.03 -8.54
CA VAL A 16 8.04 4.99 -9.44
C VAL A 16 7.46 6.13 -8.60
N PHE A 17 7.83 7.35 -8.97
CA PHE A 17 7.30 8.56 -8.35
C PHE A 17 6.08 9.07 -9.11
N GLY A 18 5.10 9.56 -8.36
CA GLY A 18 3.89 10.15 -8.90
C GLY A 18 3.32 11.20 -7.96
N THR A 19 2.12 11.68 -8.28
CA THR A 19 1.40 12.64 -7.46
C THR A 19 -0.01 12.12 -7.20
N ARG A 20 -0.45 12.16 -5.96
CA ARG A 20 -1.82 11.82 -5.56
C ARG A 20 -2.36 12.94 -4.67
N GLU A 21 -3.48 13.53 -5.07
CA GLU A 21 -4.13 14.61 -4.31
C GLU A 21 -3.18 15.77 -3.95
N GLY A 22 -2.27 16.11 -4.87
CA GLY A 22 -1.27 17.17 -4.68
C GLY A 22 -0.06 16.76 -3.83
N MET A 23 -0.01 15.54 -3.29
CA MET A 23 1.13 15.00 -2.57
C MET A 23 2.02 14.17 -3.49
N GLU A 24 3.33 14.37 -3.37
CA GLU A 24 4.32 13.51 -4.02
C GLU A 24 4.38 12.15 -3.33
N ILE A 25 4.32 11.09 -4.13
CA ILE A 25 4.35 9.71 -3.68
C ILE A 25 5.41 8.91 -4.43
N ALA A 26 5.89 7.83 -3.81
CA ALA A 26 6.73 6.82 -4.43
C ALA A 26 6.06 5.45 -4.24
N THR A 27 6.16 4.56 -5.22
CA THR A 27 5.53 3.22 -5.17
C THR A 27 6.52 2.13 -5.57
N TRP A 28 6.60 1.08 -4.76
CA TRP A 28 7.46 -0.07 -5.03
C TRP A 28 6.83 -1.39 -4.52
N PRO A 29 6.85 -2.48 -5.31
CA PRO A 29 7.13 -2.50 -6.74
C PRO A 29 6.17 -1.58 -7.51
N PRO A 30 6.57 -1.01 -8.66
CA PRO A 30 5.73 -0.04 -9.38
C PRO A 30 4.47 -0.69 -9.98
N THR A 31 4.56 -1.98 -10.29
CA THR A 31 3.46 -2.79 -10.79
C THR A 31 3.47 -4.13 -10.08
N MET A 32 2.29 -4.58 -9.68
CA MET A 32 2.08 -5.91 -9.12
C MET A 32 1.55 -6.83 -10.23
N ALA A 33 2.17 -7.98 -10.40
CA ALA A 33 1.73 -8.97 -11.40
C ALA A 33 0.40 -9.62 -10.98
N ARG A 34 -0.37 -10.13 -11.96
CA ARG A 34 -1.55 -10.95 -11.65
C ARG A 34 -1.14 -12.23 -10.92
N GLY A 35 -1.98 -12.66 -9.98
CA GLY A 35 -1.71 -13.88 -9.20
C GLY A 35 -0.56 -13.74 -8.19
N VAL A 36 0.02 -12.54 -8.02
CA VAL A 36 1.17 -12.34 -7.15
C VAL A 36 0.82 -12.55 -5.67
N THR A 37 1.73 -13.18 -4.95
CA THR A 37 1.77 -13.17 -3.49
C THR A 37 2.97 -12.33 -3.07
N GLY A 38 2.73 -11.24 -2.36
CA GLY A 38 3.75 -10.25 -2.04
C GLY A 38 3.14 -8.95 -1.53
N CYS A 39 3.86 -7.85 -1.69
CA CYS A 39 3.40 -6.57 -1.19
C CYS A 39 3.84 -5.42 -2.09
N GLN A 40 3.04 -4.36 -2.08
CA GLN A 40 3.37 -3.08 -2.66
C GLN A 40 3.35 -2.04 -1.55
N ARG A 41 4.33 -1.14 -1.53
CA ARG A 41 4.42 -0.08 -0.56
C ARG A 41 4.41 1.26 -1.27
N VAL A 42 3.76 2.21 -0.62
CA VAL A 42 3.64 3.60 -1.06
C VAL A 42 4.23 4.48 0.03
N TRP A 43 5.09 5.41 -0.37
CA TRP A 43 5.64 6.46 0.47
C TRP A 43 5.09 7.81 0.04
N TYR A 44 5.09 8.79 0.95
CA TYR A 44 4.74 10.17 0.68
C TYR A 44 5.80 11.11 1.25
N GLY A 45 5.98 12.27 0.61
CA GLY A 45 6.99 13.26 0.99
C GLY A 45 7.66 13.86 -0.24
N GLN A 46 8.68 14.70 -0.04
CA GLN A 46 9.34 15.40 -1.13
C GLN A 46 10.17 14.45 -2.01
N ARG A 47 9.88 14.41 -3.31
CA ARG A 47 10.63 13.60 -4.29
C ARG A 47 12.11 13.96 -4.35
N ALA A 48 12.46 15.21 -4.07
CA ALA A 48 13.85 15.66 -3.99
C ALA A 48 14.62 15.04 -2.80
N ARG A 49 13.91 14.44 -1.84
CA ARG A 49 14.45 13.83 -0.61
C ARG A 49 13.81 12.46 -0.33
N PRO A 50 14.00 11.46 -1.21
CA PRO A 50 13.39 10.15 -1.08
C PRO A 50 13.78 9.42 0.22
N GLU A 51 14.94 9.74 0.79
CA GLU A 51 15.40 9.25 2.09
C GLU A 51 14.58 9.76 3.27
N ALA A 52 13.88 10.88 3.10
CA ALA A 52 13.04 11.50 4.12
C ALA A 52 11.54 11.21 3.92
N MET A 53 11.15 10.50 2.85
CA MET A 53 9.76 10.11 2.62
C MET A 53 9.30 9.08 3.66
N GLN A 54 8.04 9.22 4.07
CA GLN A 54 7.42 8.34 5.07
C GLN A 54 6.52 7.32 4.41
N VAL A 55 6.36 6.15 5.02
CA VAL A 55 5.43 5.12 4.54
C VAL A 55 4.00 5.65 4.66
N LEU A 56 3.29 5.72 3.54
CA LEU A 56 1.87 6.06 3.47
C LEU A 56 1.01 4.81 3.67
N ALA A 57 1.34 3.74 2.95
CA ALA A 57 0.56 2.50 2.94
C ALA A 57 1.39 1.30 2.50
N THR A 58 1.01 0.11 2.97
CA THR A 58 1.51 -1.20 2.53
C THR A 58 0.33 -2.09 2.19
N TYR A 59 0.30 -2.57 0.97
CA TYR A 59 -0.68 -3.49 0.42
C TYR A 59 -0.09 -4.89 0.46
N TYR A 60 -0.81 -5.85 1.02
CA TYR A 60 -0.42 -7.25 1.07
C TYR A 60 -1.34 -8.06 0.18
N TYR A 61 -0.74 -8.77 -0.77
CA TYR A 61 -1.43 -9.56 -1.77
C TYR A 61 -1.16 -11.05 -1.58
N GLU A 62 -2.18 -11.86 -1.84
CA GLU A 62 -2.12 -13.31 -1.88
C GLU A 62 -2.87 -13.78 -3.12
N GLY A 63 -2.19 -14.46 -4.04
CA GLY A 63 -2.80 -14.94 -5.27
C GLY A 63 -3.44 -13.82 -6.13
N GLY A 64 -2.87 -12.61 -6.10
CA GLY A 64 -3.40 -11.45 -6.81
C GLY A 64 -4.59 -10.76 -6.14
N ARG A 65 -5.01 -11.19 -4.95
CA ARG A 65 -6.06 -10.54 -4.15
C ARG A 65 -5.44 -9.76 -3.02
N VAL A 66 -5.94 -8.55 -2.74
CA VAL A 66 -5.55 -7.84 -1.54
C VAL A 66 -6.11 -8.58 -0.32
N ARG A 67 -5.26 -8.82 0.69
CA ARG A 67 -5.64 -9.49 1.95
C ARG A 67 -5.57 -8.52 3.12
N ARG A 68 -4.59 -7.63 3.09
CA ARG A 68 -4.41 -6.61 4.11
C ARG A 68 -3.90 -5.32 3.47
N LEU A 69 -4.34 -4.19 3.99
CA LEU A 69 -3.78 -2.89 3.66
C LEU A 69 -3.57 -2.14 4.97
N VAL A 70 -2.34 -1.78 5.27
CA VAL A 70 -2.00 -0.98 6.46
C VAL A 70 -1.47 0.37 6.00
N GLY A 71 -1.94 1.45 6.58
CA GLY A 71 -1.42 2.77 6.26
C GLY A 71 -1.70 3.80 7.33
N GLN A 72 -1.21 5.00 7.09
CA GLN A 72 -1.49 6.15 7.93
C GLN A 72 -1.71 7.37 7.03
N VAL A 73 -2.85 8.03 7.21
CA VAL A 73 -3.11 9.30 6.54
C VAL A 73 -2.13 10.35 7.09
N PRO A 74 -1.53 11.22 6.26
CA PRO A 74 -0.67 12.29 6.75
C PRO A 74 -1.39 13.14 7.79
N ASN A 75 -0.82 13.26 9.00
CA ASN A 75 -1.42 13.91 10.17
C ASN A 75 -2.78 13.32 10.62
N GLY A 76 -3.12 12.12 10.17
CA GLY A 76 -4.38 11.44 10.47
C GLY A 76 -4.18 10.11 11.19
N ALA A 77 -5.28 9.38 11.36
CA ALA A 77 -5.28 8.07 11.99
C ALA A 77 -4.60 7.02 11.11
N ALA A 78 -3.99 6.04 11.77
CA ALA A 78 -3.59 4.79 11.12
C ALA A 78 -4.83 3.94 10.81
N TYR A 79 -4.75 3.14 9.76
CA TYR A 79 -5.81 2.21 9.36
C TYR A 79 -5.21 0.86 8.99
N ASP A 80 -5.96 -0.21 9.28
CA ASP A 80 -5.58 -1.59 9.01
C ASP A 80 -6.81 -2.31 8.45
N CYS A 81 -6.82 -2.49 7.14
CA CYS A 81 -7.92 -3.09 6.40
C CYS A 81 -7.65 -4.57 6.22
N GLN A 82 -8.59 -5.41 6.62
CA GLN A 82 -8.54 -6.85 6.39
C GLN A 82 -9.58 -7.22 5.32
N TYR A 83 -9.16 -7.98 4.31
CA TYR A 83 -10.02 -8.36 3.20
C TYR A 83 -10.20 -9.88 3.15
N SER A 84 -11.45 -10.33 3.05
CA SER A 84 -11.82 -11.73 2.91
C SER A 84 -12.70 -11.93 1.68
N GLY A 85 -12.31 -12.83 0.77
CA GLY A 85 -13.06 -13.09 -0.46
C GLY A 85 -13.23 -11.86 -1.37
N GLY A 86 -12.31 -10.90 -1.33
CA GLY A 86 -12.42 -9.65 -2.10
C GLY A 86 -13.35 -8.60 -1.47
N VAL A 87 -13.74 -8.77 -0.21
CA VAL A 87 -14.61 -7.84 0.53
C VAL A 87 -13.90 -7.39 1.81
N LEU A 88 -14.08 -6.12 2.17
CA LEU A 88 -13.57 -5.58 3.44
C LEU A 88 -14.29 -6.23 4.63
N ASP A 89 -13.52 -6.81 5.55
CA ASP A 89 -14.00 -7.36 6.81
C ASP A 89 -13.97 -6.26 7.87
N ASN A 90 -15.10 -5.57 8.04
CA ASN A 90 -15.25 -4.48 9.02
C ASN A 90 -15.01 -4.93 10.47
N THR A 91 -15.16 -6.21 10.78
CA THR A 91 -14.97 -6.73 12.16
C THR A 91 -13.52 -6.93 12.52
N LYS A 92 -12.65 -7.08 11.51
CA LYS A 92 -11.20 -7.26 11.67
C LYS A 92 -10.39 -6.03 11.24
N SER A 93 -11.06 -5.01 10.73
CA SER A 93 -10.41 -3.80 10.24
C SER A 93 -10.41 -2.70 11.29
N GLN A 94 -9.29 -1.98 11.40
CA GLN A 94 -9.18 -0.75 12.17
C GLN A 94 -9.44 0.44 11.25
N ASN A 95 -10.36 1.33 11.66
CA ASN A 95 -10.79 2.49 10.87
C ASN A 95 -11.29 2.12 9.45
N PRO A 96 -12.29 1.21 9.33
CA PRO A 96 -12.75 0.70 8.04
C PRO A 96 -13.27 1.77 7.07
N GLY A 97 -13.70 2.93 7.56
CA GLY A 97 -14.12 4.06 6.72
C GLY A 97 -12.99 4.67 5.87
N GLN A 98 -11.73 4.38 6.19
CA GLN A 98 -10.55 4.78 5.41
C GLN A 98 -10.09 3.70 4.42
N CYS A 99 -10.70 2.52 4.47
CA CYS A 99 -10.31 1.39 3.64
C CYS A 99 -10.89 1.53 2.23
N PRO A 100 -10.06 1.48 1.17
CA PRO A 100 -10.56 1.41 -0.19
C PRO A 100 -11.27 0.07 -0.44
N ARG A 101 -12.11 0.00 -1.47
CA ARG A 101 -12.68 -1.28 -1.88
C ARG A 101 -11.57 -2.14 -2.49
N ALA A 102 -11.63 -3.46 -2.26
CA ALA A 102 -10.66 -4.39 -2.83
C ALA A 102 -10.41 -4.20 -4.36
N PRO A 103 -11.44 -4.10 -5.24
CA PRO A 103 -11.21 -3.96 -6.68
C PRO A 103 -10.48 -2.67 -7.06
N ASP A 104 -10.48 -1.64 -6.22
CA ASP A 104 -9.80 -0.37 -6.50
C ASP A 104 -8.28 -0.46 -6.24
N VAL A 105 -7.82 -1.52 -5.56
CA VAL A 105 -6.41 -1.70 -5.12
C VAL A 105 -5.82 -3.06 -5.47
N GLU A 106 -6.61 -3.94 -6.07
CA GLU A 106 -6.12 -5.20 -6.63
C GLU A 106 -5.32 -4.93 -7.91
N PRO A 107 -4.25 -5.68 -8.17
CA PRO A 107 -3.51 -5.54 -9.41
C PRO A 107 -4.44 -5.90 -10.58
N GLY A 108 -4.58 -5.00 -11.56
CA GLY A 108 -5.46 -5.21 -12.73
C GLY A 108 -5.34 -6.64 -13.28
N SER A 109 -6.42 -7.39 -13.44
CA SER A 109 -7.49 -7.02 -14.35
C SER A 109 -7.07 -7.42 -15.74
#